data_AF-A0A969JYQ6-F1
#
_entry.id   AF-A0A969JYQ6-F1
#
_cell.length_a   1.000
_cell.length_b   1.000
_cell.length_c   1.000
_cell.angle_alpha   90.00
_cell.angle_beta   90.00
_cell.angle_gamma   90.00
#
_symmetry.space_group_name_H-M   'P 1'
#
loop_
_entity.id
_entity.type
_entity.pdbx_description
1 polymer ?
#
loop_
_entity_poly.entity_id
_entity_poly.type
_entity_poly.pdbx_seq_one_letter_code
_entity_poly.pdbx_strand_id
1 'polypeptide(L)'
;MTPFYDLANKMLGTAENPKLWPADYRLYEIAKELNRAHTFTPTPVGIFFGEPGKIVSDPFFEGEGPDRAGCIHCGGCMVGCKHNAKNTLDKNYLYLAEKWGAQVQAEANVLDIRPLYDPQPDDGRYEIHFERTTDWVSNAKTVCEQSMLSSLLGF
;
A
#
# COMPACT_ATOMS: atom_id res chain seq x y z
N MET A 1 -4.96 16.23 -15.63
CA MET A 1 -4.44 15.32 -14.59
C MET A 1 -3.65 14.26 -15.32
N THR A 2 -2.39 14.03 -14.98
CA THR A 2 -1.50 13.14 -15.75
C THR A 2 -2.01 11.69 -15.70
N PRO A 3 -1.79 10.88 -16.75
CA PRO A 3 -2.35 9.52 -16.89
C PRO A 3 -2.01 8.59 -15.71
N PHE A 4 -0.97 8.91 -14.95
CA PHE A 4 -0.51 8.13 -13.81
C PHE A 4 -1.39 8.26 -12.57
N TYR A 5 -2.15 9.36 -12.41
CA TYR A 5 -3.08 9.50 -11.27
C TYR A 5 -4.29 8.59 -11.42
N ASP A 6 -4.84 8.49 -12.64
CA ASP A 6 -5.98 7.61 -12.91
C ASP A 6 -5.57 6.14 -12.75
N LEU A 7 -4.37 5.80 -13.21
CA LEU A 7 -3.79 4.48 -12.98
C LEU A 7 -3.60 4.20 -11.49
N ALA A 8 -3.04 5.13 -10.72
CA ALA A 8 -2.87 4.97 -9.28
C ALA A 8 -4.22 4.79 -8.57
N ASN A 9 -5.24 5.58 -8.93
CA ASN A 9 -6.59 5.44 -8.38
C ASN A 9 -7.22 4.09 -8.70
N LYS A 10 -7.06 3.61 -9.94
CA LYS A 10 -7.51 2.27 -10.34
C LYS A 10 -6.82 1.19 -9.50
N MET A 11 -5.49 1.24 -9.40
CA MET A 11 -4.71 0.25 -8.67
C MET A 11 -4.99 0.26 -7.16
N LEU A 12 -5.18 1.43 -6.56
CA LEU A 12 -5.56 1.56 -5.16
C LEU A 12 -7.01 1.15 -4.89
N GLY A 13 -7.83 0.96 -5.92
CA GLY A 13 -9.25 0.64 -5.77
C GLY A 13 -10.01 1.79 -5.11
N THR A 14 -9.65 3.03 -5.46
CA THR A 14 -10.22 4.23 -4.87
C THR A 14 -11.72 4.32 -5.13
N ALA A 15 -12.51 4.49 -4.07
CA ALA A 15 -13.95 4.71 -4.12
C ALA A 15 -14.35 5.84 -3.16
N GLU A 16 -15.38 6.60 -3.51
CA GLU A 16 -15.97 7.57 -2.58
C GLU A 16 -16.60 6.85 -1.39
N ASN A 17 -16.36 7.35 -0.18
CA ASN A 17 -17.00 6.82 1.01
C ASN A 17 -18.53 7.04 0.92
N PRO A 18 -19.36 5.97 0.86
CA PRO A 18 -20.81 6.11 0.67
C PRO A 18 -21.52 6.59 1.94
N LYS A 19 -20.82 6.67 3.08
CA LYS A 19 -21.42 6.98 4.38
C LYS A 19 -20.72 8.14 5.07
N LEU A 20 -21.47 9.22 5.27
CA LEU A 20 -21.09 10.33 6.13
C LEU A 20 -21.44 10.04 7.59
N TRP A 21 -20.64 10.58 8.51
CA TRP A 21 -20.77 10.45 9.95
C TRP A 21 -20.99 11.82 10.60
N PRO A 22 -21.37 11.88 11.90
CA PRO A 22 -21.63 13.15 12.59
C PRO A 22 -20.52 14.20 12.40
N ALA A 23 -19.25 13.78 12.40
CA ALA A 23 -18.13 14.68 12.15
C ALA A 23 -18.16 15.28 10.73
N ASP A 24 -18.48 14.47 9.71
CA ASP A 24 -18.59 14.95 8.32
C ASP A 24 -19.71 15.98 8.16
N TYR A 25 -20.85 15.77 8.83
CA TYR A 25 -21.94 16.75 8.83
C TYR A 25 -21.54 18.06 9.51
N ARG A 26 -20.76 18.01 10.61
CA ARG A 26 -20.21 19.22 11.24
C ARG A 26 -19.24 19.95 10.33
N LEU A 27 -18.37 19.23 9.62
CA LEU A 27 -17.48 19.82 8.62
C LEU A 27 -18.27 20.48 7.48
N TYR A 28 -19.35 19.86 7.03
CA TYR A 28 -20.24 20.43 6.03
C TYR A 28 -20.94 21.71 6.51
N GLU A 29 -21.43 21.75 7.75
CA GLU A 29 -22.02 22.95 8.37
C GLU A 29 -21.03 24.11 8.40
N ILE A 30 -19.80 23.87 8.88
CA ILE A 30 -18.72 24.86 8.90
C ILE A 30 -18.41 25.34 7.47
N ALA A 31 -18.33 24.43 6.50
CA ALA A 31 -18.11 24.79 5.11
C ALA A 31 -19.24 25.68 4.54
N LYS A 32 -20.49 25.50 4.98
CA LYS A 32 -21.60 26.39 4.62
C LYS A 32 -21.42 27.78 5.22
N GLU A 33 -21.08 27.88 6.50
CA GLU A 33 -20.83 29.16 7.18
C GLU A 33 -19.71 29.95 6.51
N LEU A 34 -18.69 29.25 5.99
CA LEU A 34 -17.57 29.84 5.27
C LEU A 34 -17.83 30.09 3.76
N ASN A 35 -19.05 29.86 3.25
CA ASN A 35 -19.38 29.93 1.82
C ASN A 35 -18.48 29.04 0.93
N ARG A 36 -18.13 27.84 1.43
CA ARG A 36 -17.29 26.83 0.79
C ARG A 36 -17.96 25.46 0.67
N ALA A 37 -19.26 25.35 0.92
CA ALA A 37 -19.99 24.08 0.84
C ALA A 37 -19.85 23.33 -0.50
N HIS A 38 -19.61 24.05 -1.61
CA HIS A 38 -19.40 23.48 -2.94
C HIS A 38 -18.09 22.69 -3.08
N THR A 39 -17.15 22.83 -2.14
CA THR A 39 -15.90 22.06 -2.11
C THR A 39 -16.00 20.83 -1.21
N PHE A 40 -17.10 20.65 -0.48
CA PHE A 40 -17.30 19.48 0.35
C PHE A 40 -17.62 18.27 -0.55
N THR A 41 -16.86 17.20 -0.37
CA THR A 41 -17.07 15.93 -1.07
C THR A 41 -16.77 14.79 -0.10
N PRO A 42 -17.47 13.65 -0.19
CA PRO A 42 -17.04 12.44 0.49
C PRO A 42 -15.59 12.10 0.14
N THR A 43 -14.86 11.57 1.11
CA THR A 43 -13.43 11.28 0.92
C THR A 43 -13.24 10.07 0.00
N PRO A 44 -12.42 10.16 -1.06
CA PRO A 44 -12.01 9.01 -1.85
C PRO A 44 -11.01 8.18 -1.07
N VAL A 45 -11.29 6.87 -0.91
CA VAL A 45 -10.49 5.94 -0.09
C VAL A 45 -10.34 4.58 -0.77
N GLY A 46 -9.20 3.90 -0.54
CA GLY A 46 -8.95 2.53 -1.02
C GLY A 46 -9.62 1.47 -0.14
N ILE A 47 -10.95 1.44 -0.14
CA ILE A 47 -11.77 0.50 0.65
C ILE A 47 -12.80 -0.16 -0.27
N PHE A 48 -12.90 -1.48 -0.18
CA PHE A 48 -14.02 -2.21 -0.75
C PHE A 48 -15.24 -2.08 0.15
N PHE A 49 -16.25 -1.31 -0.29
CA PHE A 49 -17.46 -1.10 0.50
C PHE A 49 -18.42 -2.29 0.42
N GLY A 50 -18.78 -2.76 -0.77
CA GLY A 50 -19.51 -4.02 -1.00
C GLY A 50 -20.74 -4.25 -0.10
N GLU A 51 -21.18 -5.50 -0.01
CA GLU A 51 -22.12 -5.92 1.04
C GLU A 51 -21.31 -6.16 2.34
N PRO A 52 -21.66 -5.51 3.47
CA PRO A 52 -20.85 -5.56 4.69
C PRO A 52 -20.55 -7.00 5.16
N GLY A 53 -19.26 -7.33 5.27
CA GLY A 53 -18.77 -8.64 5.73
C GLY A 53 -18.87 -9.77 4.70
N LYS A 54 -19.52 -9.56 3.55
CA LYS A 54 -19.61 -10.58 2.51
C LYS A 54 -18.30 -10.68 1.74
N ILE A 55 -17.80 -11.91 1.65
CA ILE A 55 -16.61 -12.23 0.86
C ILE A 55 -17.00 -12.35 -0.61
N VAL A 56 -16.20 -11.73 -1.48
CA VAL A 56 -16.28 -11.81 -2.94
C VAL A 56 -14.89 -12.05 -3.51
N SER A 57 -14.83 -12.65 -4.70
CA SER A 57 -13.59 -12.73 -5.48
C SER A 57 -13.09 -11.32 -5.82
N ASP A 58 -11.79 -11.19 -6.12
CA ASP A 58 -11.11 -9.91 -6.27
C ASP A 58 -11.89 -8.92 -7.19
N PRO A 59 -12.41 -7.83 -6.61
CA PRO A 59 -13.21 -6.86 -7.34
C PRO A 59 -12.35 -5.82 -8.08
N PHE A 60 -11.01 -5.87 -7.98
CA PHE A 60 -10.13 -4.81 -8.47
C PHE A 60 -9.31 -5.19 -9.71
N PHE A 61 -8.79 -6.43 -9.78
CA PHE A 61 -7.83 -6.85 -10.81
C PHE A 61 -8.37 -8.02 -11.64
N GLU A 62 -9.66 -8.00 -11.99
CA GLU A 62 -10.30 -9.02 -12.82
C GLU A 62 -10.18 -10.45 -12.24
N GLY A 63 -10.11 -10.57 -10.91
CA GLY A 63 -9.95 -11.86 -10.23
C GLY A 63 -8.49 -12.25 -9.98
N GLU A 64 -7.51 -11.46 -10.42
CA GLU A 64 -6.09 -11.81 -10.28
C GLU A 64 -5.54 -11.56 -8.88
N GLY A 65 -6.17 -10.67 -8.12
CA GLY A 65 -5.86 -10.38 -6.72
C GLY A 65 -6.53 -11.35 -5.73
N PRO A 66 -6.34 -11.12 -4.42
CA PRO A 66 -6.96 -11.95 -3.39
C PRO A 66 -8.42 -11.54 -3.16
N ASP A 67 -9.23 -12.48 -2.62
CA ASP A 67 -10.60 -12.22 -2.18
C ASP A 67 -10.71 -11.00 -1.26
N ARG A 68 -11.88 -10.35 -1.27
CA ARG A 68 -12.21 -9.16 -0.46
C ARG A 68 -13.50 -9.36 0.30
N ALA A 69 -13.63 -8.67 1.43
CA ALA A 69 -14.90 -8.59 2.14
C ALA A 69 -15.38 -7.14 2.29
N GLY A 70 -16.69 -6.90 2.15
CA GLY A 70 -17.25 -5.56 2.25
C GLY A 70 -17.00 -4.92 3.61
N CYS A 71 -16.70 -3.62 3.62
CA CYS A 71 -16.42 -2.86 4.83
C CYS A 71 -17.61 -2.88 5.81
N ILE A 72 -17.35 -3.28 7.05
CA ILE A 72 -18.36 -3.27 8.12
C ILE A 72 -18.39 -1.95 8.91
N HIS A 73 -17.61 -0.95 8.49
CA HIS A 73 -17.48 0.35 9.15
C HIS A 73 -17.08 0.29 10.65
N CYS A 74 -16.18 -0.63 11.02
CA CYS A 74 -15.76 -0.82 12.42
C CYS A 74 -14.80 0.26 12.96
N GLY A 75 -14.32 1.20 12.13
CA GLY A 75 -13.38 2.24 12.55
C GLY A 75 -11.94 1.77 12.80
N GLY A 76 -11.63 0.48 12.61
CA GLY A 76 -10.29 -0.09 12.83
C GLY A 76 -9.23 0.25 11.77
N CYS A 77 -9.48 1.23 10.89
CA CYS A 77 -8.65 1.49 9.72
C CYS A 77 -7.20 1.90 10.03
N MET A 78 -6.98 2.56 11.19
CA MET A 78 -5.66 3.05 11.62
C MET A 78 -4.75 1.94 12.14
N VAL A 79 -5.31 0.86 12.70
CA VAL A 79 -4.57 -0.27 13.28
C VAL A 79 -4.48 -1.48 12.35
N GLY A 80 -4.97 -1.34 11.12
CA GLY A 80 -5.09 -2.43 10.15
C GLY A 80 -6.49 -3.03 10.09
N CYS A 81 -6.99 -3.23 8.87
CA CYS A 81 -8.33 -3.77 8.65
C CYS A 81 -8.34 -5.29 8.82
N LYS A 82 -8.87 -5.77 9.95
CA LYS A 82 -9.03 -7.21 10.25
C LYS A 82 -10.14 -7.90 9.45
N HIS A 83 -10.92 -7.15 8.68
CA HIS A 83 -12.08 -7.64 7.93
C HIS A 83 -11.85 -7.66 6.42
N ASN A 84 -10.60 -7.55 5.95
CA ASN A 84 -10.24 -7.70 4.54
C ASN A 84 -10.96 -6.73 3.57
N ALA A 85 -11.34 -5.54 4.06
CA ALA A 85 -12.01 -4.51 3.25
C ALA A 85 -11.04 -3.44 2.73
N LYS A 86 -9.97 -3.12 3.46
CA LYS A 86 -8.99 -2.11 3.05
C LYS A 86 -8.07 -2.71 1.98
N ASN A 87 -7.93 -2.02 0.85
CA ASN A 87 -7.10 -2.46 -0.28
C ASN A 87 -5.64 -2.01 -0.07
N THR A 88 -4.99 -2.60 0.94
CA THR A 88 -3.60 -2.28 1.34
C THR A 88 -2.56 -2.78 0.34
N LEU A 89 -1.30 -2.37 0.48
CA LEU A 89 -0.25 -2.65 -0.51
C LEU A 89 0.12 -4.13 -0.64
N ASP A 90 0.15 -4.84 0.48
CA ASP A 90 0.27 -6.31 0.61
C ASP A 90 -0.87 -7.07 -0.09
N LYS A 91 -1.96 -6.37 -0.39
CA LYS A 91 -3.19 -6.90 -0.97
C LYS A 91 -3.35 -6.49 -2.43
N ASN A 92 -2.58 -5.52 -2.95
CA ASN A 92 -2.63 -5.07 -4.34
C ASN A 92 -1.28 -5.24 -5.06
N TYR A 93 -0.45 -4.21 -5.14
CA TYR A 93 0.83 -4.16 -5.82
C TYR A 93 1.79 -5.25 -5.37
N LEU A 94 1.98 -5.44 -4.06
CA LEU A 94 2.93 -6.45 -3.58
C LEU A 94 2.40 -7.86 -3.85
N TYR A 95 1.09 -8.09 -3.67
CA TYR A 95 0.46 -9.36 -4.01
C TYR A 95 0.69 -9.76 -5.47
N LEU A 96 0.43 -8.83 -6.39
CA LEU A 96 0.63 -9.06 -7.83
C LEU A 96 2.11 -9.20 -8.19
N ALA A 97 2.99 -8.41 -7.57
CA ALA A 97 4.43 -8.52 -7.78
C ALA A 97 4.96 -9.90 -7.35
N GLU A 98 4.58 -10.38 -6.16
CA GLU A 98 4.96 -11.72 -5.68
C GLU A 98 4.39 -12.82 -6.58
N LYS A 99 3.13 -12.67 -7.03
CA LYS A 99 2.52 -13.58 -8.01
C LYS A 99 3.31 -13.65 -9.32
N TRP A 100 3.95 -12.55 -9.73
CA TRP A 100 4.80 -12.47 -10.92
C TRP A 100 6.28 -12.76 -10.66
N GLY A 101 6.63 -13.27 -9.47
CA GLY A 101 7.97 -13.76 -9.15
C GLY A 101 8.87 -12.79 -8.40
N ALA A 102 8.38 -11.61 -8.00
CA ALA A 102 9.11 -10.77 -7.06
C ALA A 102 9.23 -11.47 -5.70
N GLN A 103 10.32 -11.23 -4.98
CA GLN A 103 10.53 -11.74 -3.64
C GLN A 103 10.48 -10.59 -2.64
N VAL A 104 9.61 -10.69 -1.64
CA VAL A 104 9.53 -9.73 -0.54
C VAL A 104 10.27 -10.29 0.67
N GLN A 105 11.36 -9.64 1.07
CA GLN A 105 12.10 -10.00 2.26
C GLN A 105 11.72 -9.07 3.42
N ALA A 106 10.82 -9.54 4.28
CA ALA A 106 10.47 -8.83 5.51
C ALA A 106 11.64 -8.78 6.50
N GLU A 107 11.57 -7.80 7.41
CA GLU A 107 12.51 -7.64 8.53
C GLU A 107 13.97 -7.39 8.10
N ALA A 108 14.23 -7.06 6.83
CA ALA A 108 15.54 -6.69 6.32
C ALA A 108 15.68 -5.16 6.31
N ASN A 109 16.46 -4.63 7.26
CA ASN A 109 16.79 -3.21 7.33
C ASN A 109 18.10 -2.96 6.57
N VAL A 110 18.03 -2.28 5.43
CA VAL A 110 19.21 -1.96 4.61
C VAL A 110 20.02 -0.86 5.31
N LEU A 111 21.29 -1.16 5.58
CA LEU A 111 22.23 -0.30 6.30
C LEU A 111 23.15 0.47 5.35
N ASP A 112 23.61 -0.17 4.28
CA ASP A 112 24.55 0.41 3.34
C ASP A 112 24.36 -0.20 1.95
N ILE A 113 24.65 0.59 0.92
CA ILE A 113 24.54 0.21 -0.48
C ILE A 113 25.79 0.71 -1.20
N ARG A 114 26.59 -0.20 -1.72
CA ARG A 114 27.86 0.11 -2.37
C ARG A 114 27.86 -0.34 -3.82
N PRO A 115 28.24 0.52 -4.78
CA PRO A 115 28.43 0.07 -6.16
C PRO A 115 29.66 -0.87 -6.25
N LEU A 116 29.53 -1.93 -7.03
CA LEU A 116 30.60 -2.84 -7.41
C LEU A 116 31.08 -2.46 -8.82
N TYR A 117 32.36 -2.13 -8.95
CA TYR A 117 32.93 -1.67 -10.22
C TYR A 117 33.69 -2.76 -10.98
N ASP A 118 34.20 -3.77 -10.27
CA ASP A 118 34.91 -4.91 -10.86
C ASP A 118 33.92 -6.00 -11.30
N PRO A 119 34.23 -6.78 -12.36
CA PRO A 119 33.38 -7.88 -12.83
C PRO A 119 33.10 -8.87 -11.70
N GLN A 120 31.82 -9.10 -11.41
CA GLN A 120 31.38 -10.09 -10.44
C GLN A 120 30.99 -11.41 -11.13
N PRO A 121 31.18 -12.58 -10.49
CA PRO A 121 30.77 -13.87 -11.04
C PRO A 121 29.27 -14.00 -11.32
N ASP A 122 28.45 -13.19 -10.64
CA ASP A 122 26.99 -13.14 -10.72
C ASP A 122 26.46 -11.88 -11.44
N ASP A 123 27.34 -11.13 -12.12
CA ASP A 123 27.04 -9.83 -12.73
C ASP A 123 26.46 -8.77 -11.75
N GLY A 124 26.64 -8.97 -10.44
CA GLY A 124 26.21 -8.03 -9.41
C GLY A 124 26.84 -6.64 -9.60
N ARG A 125 26.02 -5.59 -9.52
CA ARG A 125 26.46 -4.18 -9.64
C ARG A 125 26.40 -3.42 -8.32
N TYR A 126 25.68 -3.94 -7.34
CA TYR A 126 25.55 -3.34 -6.04
C TYR A 126 25.74 -4.40 -4.95
N GLU A 127 26.50 -4.05 -3.94
CA GLU A 127 26.60 -4.77 -2.68
C GLU A 127 25.64 -4.10 -1.68
N ILE A 128 24.70 -4.87 -1.13
CA ILE A 128 23.70 -4.40 -0.18
C ILE A 128 24.01 -5.02 1.16
N HIS A 129 24.26 -4.17 2.16
CA HIS A 129 24.44 -4.57 3.55
C HIS A 129 23.13 -4.32 4.28
N PHE A 130 22.60 -5.35 4.93
CA PHE A 130 21.38 -5.24 5.71
C PHE A 130 21.50 -6.05 7.00
N GLU A 131 20.75 -5.65 8.01
CA GLU A 131 20.55 -6.45 9.22
C GLU A 131 19.12 -6.98 9.28
N ARG A 132 18.92 -8.07 10.02
CA ARG A 132 17.57 -8.49 10.37
C ARG A 132 17.15 -7.81 11.66
N THR A 133 16.03 -7.12 11.64
CA THR A 133 15.52 -6.40 12.82
C THR A 133 15.07 -7.33 13.95
N THR A 134 14.87 -8.61 13.66
CA THR A 134 14.50 -9.65 14.62
C THR A 134 15.69 -10.46 15.15
N ASP A 135 16.91 -10.21 14.68
CA ASP A 135 18.09 -10.90 15.20
C ASP A 135 18.44 -10.36 16.60
N TRP A 136 18.51 -11.26 17.59
CA TRP A 136 18.87 -10.93 18.98
C TRP A 136 20.30 -10.39 19.13
N VAL A 137 21.15 -10.68 18.16
CA VAL A 137 22.51 -10.15 18.01
C VAL A 137 22.61 -9.64 16.58
N SER A 138 22.76 -8.32 16.40
CA SER A 138 22.86 -7.74 15.05
C SER A 138 24.08 -8.32 14.34
N ASN A 139 23.82 -9.08 13.28
CA ASN A 139 24.81 -9.57 12.35
C ASN A 139 24.44 -9.05 10.97
N ALA A 140 25.26 -8.15 10.43
CA ALA A 140 25.09 -7.64 9.09
C ALA A 140 25.27 -8.78 8.07
N LYS A 141 24.36 -8.84 7.10
CA LYS A 141 24.40 -9.75 5.95
C LYS A 141 24.63 -8.94 4.69
N THR A 142 25.29 -9.57 3.72
CA THR A 142 25.65 -8.95 2.46
C THR A 142 25.07 -9.74 1.30
N VAL A 143 24.46 -9.05 0.34
CA VAL A 143 23.96 -9.62 -0.91
C VAL A 143 24.44 -8.75 -2.08
N CYS A 144 24.85 -9.38 -3.18
CA CYS A 144 25.17 -8.70 -4.43
C CYS A 144 23.96 -8.74 -5.37
N GLU A 145 23.61 -7.60 -5.98
CA GLU A 145 22.42 -7.47 -6.83
C GLU A 145 22.72 -6.72 -8.13
N GLN A 146 22.07 -7.12 -9.23
CA GLN A 146 22.35 -6.59 -10.56
C GLN A 146 21.62 -5.27 -10.82
N SER A 147 20.41 -5.08 -10.29
CA SER A 147 19.63 -3.85 -10.47
C SER A 147 18.86 -3.50 -9.20
N MET A 148 18.86 -2.21 -8.84
CA MET A 148 18.25 -1.75 -7.60
C MET A 148 17.27 -0.60 -7.84
N LEU A 149 16.10 -0.69 -7.21
CA LEU A 149 15.13 0.38 -7.07
C LEU A 149 15.01 0.70 -5.58
N SER A 150 15.44 1.90 -5.16
CA SER A 150 15.28 2.34 -3.78
C SER A 150 14.09 3.31 -3.65
N SER A 151 13.19 3.02 -2.72
CA SER A 151 12.17 3.96 -2.27
C SER A 151 12.52 4.40 -0.86
N LEU A 152 13.22 5.53 -0.73
CA LEU A 152 13.42 6.17 0.58
C LEU A 152 12.09 6.79 1.02
N LEU A 153 11.26 5.99 1.69
CA LEU A 153 10.19 6.51 2.51
C LEU A 153 10.84 7.00 3.81
N GLY A 154 11.33 8.24 3.78
CA GLY A 154 11.64 8.97 5.01
C GLY A 154 10.34 9.10 5.80
N PHE A 155 10.28 8.43 6.95
CA PHE A 155 9.25 8.68 7.95
C PHE A 155 9.48 10.02 8.64
#